data_AF-A0A931R452-F1
#
_entry.id   AF-A0A931R452-F1
#
_cell.length_a   1.000
_cell.length_b   1.000
_cell.length_c   1.000
_cell.angle_alpha   90.00
_cell.angle_beta   90.00
_cell.angle_gamma   90.00
#
_symmetry.space_group_name_H-M   'P 1'
#
loop_
_entity.id
_entity.type
_entity.pdbx_description
1 polymer ?
#
loop_
_entity_poly.entity_id
_entity_poly.type
_entity_poly.pdbx_seq_one_letter_code
_entity_poly.pdbx_strand_id
1 'polypeptide(L)'
;MATTTKRGSRKSASKPRSFPSKKSPPKQAQTVEALQLELNQSLEREAATCDILRMIARSPTELQPVLDAIAERAAKLCDAADAAVYRVDGNFYRVAAHFGSIPLSRAADEARV
;
A
#
# COMPACT_ATOMS: atom_id res chain seq x y z
N MET A 1 10.39 69.15 53.32
CA MET A 1 10.47 67.70 53.04
C MET A 1 11.83 67.44 52.40
N ALA A 2 12.70 66.67 53.07
CA ALA A 2 14.14 66.65 52.85
C ALA A 2 14.62 65.57 51.85
N THR A 3 15.62 65.98 51.05
CA THR A 3 16.82 65.26 50.57
C THR A 3 16.79 63.79 50.10
N THR A 4 17.08 63.63 48.80
CA THR A 4 18.16 62.84 48.17
C THR A 4 18.67 61.51 48.76
N THR A 5 19.00 60.60 47.81
CA THR A 5 20.24 59.78 47.75
C THR A 5 20.15 58.28 48.09
N LYS A 6 20.76 57.53 47.15
CA LYS A 6 21.76 56.46 47.38
C LYS A 6 21.32 55.03 47.09
N ARG A 7 21.69 54.63 45.87
CA ARG A 7 22.07 53.27 45.49
C ARG A 7 23.10 52.73 46.50
N GLY A 8 22.75 51.62 47.15
CA GLY A 8 23.62 50.90 48.08
C GLY A 8 23.51 49.40 47.81
N SER A 9 24.64 48.81 47.45
CA SER A 9 24.84 47.37 47.30
C SER A 9 24.71 46.64 48.64
N ARG A 10 24.38 45.35 48.60
CA ARG A 10 25.13 44.31 49.35
C ARG A 10 24.72 42.90 48.92
N LYS A 11 25.77 42.14 48.59
CA LYS A 11 25.82 40.68 48.46
C LYS A 11 25.25 40.02 49.73
N SER A 12 24.51 38.93 49.56
CA SER A 12 24.44 37.87 50.56
C SER A 12 24.58 36.51 49.85
N ALA A 13 25.60 35.79 50.28
CA ALA A 13 25.94 34.47 49.79
C ALA A 13 24.92 33.44 50.30
N SER A 14 24.51 32.51 49.44
CA SER A 14 24.02 31.21 49.92
C SER A 14 24.11 30.10 48.86
N LYS A 15 25.00 29.15 49.19
CA LYS A 15 25.06 27.71 48.86
C LYS A 15 25.30 27.28 47.40
N PRO A 16 26.23 26.32 47.16
CA PRO A 16 26.36 25.72 45.85
C PRO A 16 25.10 24.89 45.59
N ARG A 17 24.27 25.31 44.64
CA ARG A 17 23.23 24.43 44.09
C ARG A 17 23.96 23.40 43.22
N SER A 18 24.13 22.19 43.76
CA SER A 18 24.42 21.02 42.94
C SER A 18 23.28 20.89 41.93
N PHE A 19 23.57 21.17 40.67
CA PHE A 19 22.62 20.84 39.61
C PHE A 19 22.69 19.33 39.37
N PRO A 20 21.55 18.64 39.33
CA PRO A 20 21.50 17.20 39.12
C PRO A 20 22.15 16.88 37.78
N SER A 21 23.01 15.85 37.78
CA SER A 21 23.56 15.33 36.54
C SER A 21 22.42 14.93 35.63
N LYS A 22 22.23 15.68 34.54
CA LYS A 22 21.49 15.17 33.39
C LYS A 22 22.33 14.01 32.85
N LYS A 23 22.09 12.80 33.36
CA LYS A 23 22.42 11.59 32.60
C LYS A 23 21.53 11.63 31.37
N SER A 24 22.05 12.22 30.31
CA SER A 24 21.48 12.10 28.97
C SER A 24 21.26 10.61 28.71
N PRO A 25 20.07 10.19 28.25
CA PRO A 25 19.84 8.79 27.92
C PRO A 25 20.85 8.36 26.84
N PRO A 26 21.24 7.07 26.82
CA PRO A 26 22.27 6.62 25.91
C PRO A 26 21.76 6.78 24.48
N LYS A 27 22.39 7.69 23.72
CA LYS A 27 22.14 7.87 22.28
C LYS A 27 22.16 6.55 21.50
N GLN A 28 22.85 5.53 22.02
CA GLN A 28 22.95 4.19 21.44
C GLN A 28 21.63 3.39 21.45
N ALA A 29 20.81 3.48 22.50
CA ALA A 29 19.54 2.75 22.56
C ALA A 29 18.53 3.33 21.55
N GLN A 30 18.49 4.67 21.45
CA GLN A 30 17.67 5.37 20.46
C GLN A 30 18.06 5.03 19.02
N THR A 31 19.36 4.85 18.74
CA THR A 31 19.82 4.44 17.41
C THR A 31 19.51 2.97 17.11
N VAL A 32 19.58 2.07 18.10
CA VAL A 32 19.24 0.66 17.90
C VAL A 32 17.74 0.50 17.65
N GLU A 33 16.90 1.20 18.40
CA GLU A 33 15.45 1.20 18.19
C GLU A 33 15.08 1.82 16.83
N ALA A 34 15.73 2.91 16.43
CA ALA A 34 15.52 3.52 15.11
C ALA A 34 15.95 2.61 13.96
N LEU A 35 17.11 1.94 14.07
CA LEU A 35 17.61 0.99 13.07
C LEU A 35 16.73 -0.26 12.99
N GLN A 36 16.18 -0.73 14.11
CA GLN A 36 15.22 -1.84 14.13
C GLN A 36 13.92 -1.47 13.41
N LEU A 37 13.46 -0.23 13.61
CA LEU A 37 12.27 0.29 12.93
C LEU A 37 12.51 0.41 11.42
N GLU A 38 13.66 0.93 11.00
CA GLU A 38 14.06 1.02 9.59
C GLU A 38 14.25 -0.36 8.94
N LEU A 39 14.79 -1.33 9.67
CA LEU A 39 14.92 -2.72 9.23
C LEU A 39 13.54 -3.36 9.05
N ASN A 40 12.63 -3.20 10.02
CA ASN A 40 11.27 -3.72 9.91
C ASN A 40 10.51 -3.08 8.74
N GLN A 41 10.64 -1.76 8.54
CA GLN A 41 10.07 -1.08 7.37
C GLN A 41 10.66 -1.60 6.06
N SER A 42 11.96 -1.91 6.02
CA SER A 42 12.60 -2.49 4.84
C SER A 42 12.11 -3.91 4.57
N LEU A 43 11.95 -4.74 5.61
CA LEU A 43 11.39 -6.08 5.50
C LEU A 43 9.93 -6.08 5.06
N GLU A 44 9.11 -5.17 5.60
CA GLU A 44 7.72 -4.98 5.17
C GLU A 44 7.66 -4.55 3.70
N ARG A 45 8.56 -3.66 3.27
CA ARG A 45 8.67 -3.25 1.87
C ARG A 45 9.09 -4.39 0.95
N GLU A 46 10.06 -5.21 1.36
CA GLU A 46 10.47 -6.40 0.61
C GLU A 46 9.34 -7.43 0.53
N ALA A 47 8.60 -7.65 1.62
CA ALA A 47 7.45 -8.54 1.64
C ALA A 47 6.33 -8.06 0.69
N ALA A 48 5.97 -6.77 0.75
CA ALA A 48 5.00 -6.17 -0.17
C ALA A 48 5.45 -6.25 -1.64
N THR A 49 6.75 -6.06 -1.89
CA THR A 49 7.33 -6.22 -3.23
C THR A 49 7.28 -7.68 -3.69
N CYS A 50 7.57 -8.63 -2.80
CA CYS A 50 7.48 -10.06 -3.07
C CYS A 50 6.03 -10.48 -3.39
N ASP A 51 5.05 -9.93 -2.68
CA ASP A 51 3.63 -10.18 -2.94
C ASP A 51 3.17 -9.60 -4.28
N ILE A 52 3.63 -8.40 -4.66
CA ILE A 52 3.40 -7.83 -5.99
C ILE A 52 4.04 -8.71 -7.06
N LEU A 53 5.30 -9.13 -6.88
CA LEU A 53 5.99 -10.00 -7.84
C LEU A 53 5.32 -11.38 -7.94
N ARG A 54 4.80 -11.95 -6.85
CA ARG A 54 4.01 -13.19 -6.85
C ARG A 54 2.65 -13.00 -7.52
N MET A 55 1.99 -11.86 -7.34
CA MET A 55 0.73 -11.53 -8.02
C MET A 55 0.93 -11.41 -9.53
N ILE A 56 2.01 -10.73 -9.96
CA ILE A 56 2.41 -10.64 -11.36
C ILE A 56 2.77 -12.03 -11.91
N ALA A 57 3.56 -12.82 -11.17
CA ALA A 57 3.93 -14.18 -11.55
C ALA A 57 2.74 -15.15 -11.60
N ARG A 58 1.70 -14.91 -10.81
CA ARG A 58 0.41 -15.64 -10.88
C ARG A 58 -0.44 -15.21 -12.07
N SER A 59 -0.18 -14.05 -12.69
CA SER A 59 -1.04 -13.47 -13.72
C SER A 59 -0.33 -13.20 -15.07
N PRO A 60 0.05 -14.30 -15.76
CA PRO A 60 -0.14 -14.45 -17.19
C PRO A 60 -1.15 -15.57 -17.56
N THR A 61 -1.67 -16.30 -16.57
CA THR A 61 -2.38 -17.59 -16.77
C THR A 61 -3.89 -17.57 -16.61
N GLU A 62 -4.48 -16.56 -15.97
CA GLU A 62 -5.94 -16.43 -15.83
C GLU A 62 -6.45 -15.34 -16.79
N LEU A 63 -6.59 -15.69 -18.07
CA LEU A 63 -7.13 -14.80 -19.10
C LEU A 63 -8.63 -14.52 -18.87
N GLN A 64 -9.34 -15.44 -18.20
CA GLN A 64 -10.79 -15.38 -18.04
C GLN A 64 -11.29 -14.12 -17.31
N PRO A 65 -10.75 -13.71 -16.15
CA PRO A 65 -11.23 -12.52 -15.43
C PRO A 65 -11.03 -11.23 -16.23
N VAL A 66 -9.99 -11.17 -17.06
CA VAL A 66 -9.72 -10.03 -17.94
C VAL A 66 -10.77 -9.96 -19.06
N LEU A 67 -11.11 -11.09 -19.68
CA LEU A 67 -12.12 -11.15 -20.74
C LEU A 67 -13.53 -10.86 -20.20
N ASP A 68 -13.85 -11.33 -19.00
CA ASP A 68 -15.13 -11.04 -18.32
C ASP A 68 -15.28 -9.53 -18.07
N ALA A 69 -14.21 -8.88 -17.58
CA ALA A 69 -14.19 -7.43 -17.38
C ALA A 69 -14.35 -6.65 -18.69
N ILE A 70 -13.74 -7.13 -19.80
CA ILE A 70 -13.90 -6.50 -21.12
C ILE A 70 -15.35 -6.60 -21.61
N ALA A 71 -15.99 -7.77 -21.50
CA ALA A 71 -17.38 -7.97 -21.92
C ALA A 71 -18.33 -7.04 -21.14
N GLU A 72 -18.20 -6.98 -19.82
CA GLU A 72 -19.00 -6.08 -18.97
C GLU A 72 -18.82 -4.60 -19.34
N ARG A 73 -17.57 -4.16 -19.53
CA ARG A 73 -17.28 -2.76 -19.86
C ARG A 73 -17.78 -2.39 -21.26
N ALA A 74 -17.68 -3.30 -22.23
CA ALA A 74 -18.19 -3.09 -23.58
C ALA A 74 -19.72 -2.92 -23.58
N ALA A 75 -20.45 -3.77 -22.85
CA ALA A 75 -21.90 -3.63 -22.70
C ALA A 75 -22.28 -2.27 -22.12
N LYS A 76 -21.61 -1.85 -21.04
CA LYS A 76 -21.86 -0.55 -20.37
C LYS A 76 -21.51 0.65 -21.24
N LEU A 77 -20.42 0.59 -22.01
CA LEU A 77 -19.99 1.70 -22.89
C LEU A 77 -20.95 1.89 -24.06
N CYS A 78 -21.47 0.79 -24.60
CA CYS A 78 -22.37 0.81 -25.75
C CYS A 78 -23.85 0.95 -25.37
N ASP A 79 -24.17 1.09 -24.08
CA ASP A 79 -25.54 1.02 -23.56
C ASP A 79 -26.31 -0.21 -24.09
N ALA A 80 -25.60 -1.33 -24.19
CA ALA A 80 -26.12 -2.58 -24.73
C ALA A 80 -26.56 -3.51 -23.58
N ALA A 81 -27.64 -4.25 -23.81
CA ALA A 81 -28.11 -5.26 -22.86
C ALA A 81 -27.12 -6.42 -22.68
N ASP A 82 -26.31 -6.70 -23.70
CA ASP A 82 -25.42 -7.86 -23.75
C ASP A 82 -24.14 -7.57 -24.53
N ALA A 83 -23.06 -8.26 -24.16
CA ALA A 83 -21.81 -8.28 -24.90
C ALA A 83 -21.10 -9.64 -24.78
N ALA A 84 -20.42 -10.05 -25.85
CA ALA A 84 -19.71 -11.32 -25.93
C ALA A 84 -18.32 -11.15 -26.54
N VAL A 85 -17.34 -11.83 -25.98
CA VAL A 85 -15.98 -11.91 -26.53
C VAL A 85 -15.79 -13.30 -27.13
N TYR A 86 -15.42 -13.35 -28.41
CA TYR A 86 -15.09 -14.58 -29.09
C TYR A 86 -13.58 -14.71 -29.28
N ARG A 87 -13.05 -15.91 -29.06
CA ARG A 87 -11.68 -16.27 -29.43
C ARG A 87 -11.72 -17.22 -30.62
N VAL A 88 -10.77 -17.01 -31.54
CA VAL A 88 -10.55 -17.94 -32.65
C VAL A 88 -9.78 -19.14 -32.11
N ASP A 89 -10.35 -20.33 -32.32
CA ASP A 89 -9.71 -21.61 -32.05
C ASP A 89 -9.75 -22.46 -33.33
N GLY A 90 -8.60 -22.53 -34.00
CA GLY A 90 -8.49 -23.08 -35.35
C GLY A 90 -9.41 -22.35 -36.34
N ASN A 91 -10.44 -23.05 -36.81
CA ASN A 91 -11.43 -22.55 -37.77
C ASN A 91 -12.76 -22.15 -37.12
N PHE A 92 -12.85 -22.13 -35.78
CA PHE A 92 -14.09 -21.87 -35.05
C PHE A 92 -13.98 -20.64 -34.15
N TYR A 93 -15.12 -19.98 -33.93
CA TYR A 93 -15.25 -18.94 -32.91
C TYR A 93 -15.82 -19.55 -31.64
N ARG A 94 -15.11 -19.41 -30.53
CA ARG A 94 -15.56 -19.87 -29.20
C ARG A 94 -15.85 -18.69 -28.31
N VAL A 95 -16.95 -18.77 -27.57
CA VAL A 95 -17.30 -17.76 -26.57
C VAL A 95 -16.28 -17.85 -25.43
N ALA A 96 -15.49 -16.79 -25.28
CA ALA A 96 -14.48 -16.69 -24.24
C ALA A 96 -15.00 -15.94 -23.00
N ALA A 97 -15.89 -14.96 -23.18
CA ALA A 97 -16.58 -14.26 -22.09
C ALA A 97 -17.92 -13.70 -22.55
N HIS A 98 -18.83 -13.47 -21.61
CA HIS A 98 -20.17 -12.94 -21.87
C HIS A 98 -20.66 -12.10 -20.69
N PHE A 99 -21.37 -11.02 -20.98
CA PHE A 99 -22.12 -10.24 -20.02
C PHE A 99 -23.54 -10.02 -20.52
N GLY A 100 -24.53 -10.29 -19.67
CA GLY A 100 -25.96 -10.08 -19.92
C GLY A 100 -26.79 -11.36 -19.88
N SER A 101 -27.99 -11.32 -20.43
CA SER A 101 -29.00 -12.39 -20.36
C SER A 101 -29.08 -13.26 -21.63
N ILE A 102 -28.32 -12.94 -22.69
CA ILE A 102 -28.31 -13.77 -23.90
C ILE A 102 -27.75 -15.15 -23.55
N PRO A 103 -28.49 -16.23 -23.82
CA PRO A 103 -27.97 -17.57 -23.61
C PRO A 103 -26.92 -17.87 -24.68
N LEU A 104 -25.64 -17.80 -24.29
CA LEU A 104 -24.53 -18.24 -25.13
C LEU A 104 -24.10 -19.65 -24.74
N SER A 105 -24.08 -20.55 -25.72
CA SER A 105 -23.62 -21.92 -25.50
C SER A 105 -22.12 -21.95 -25.23
N ARG A 106 -21.72 -22.00 -23.95
CA ARG A 106 -20.34 -22.30 -23.53
C ARG A 106 -19.96 -23.78 -23.77
N ALA A 107 -20.94 -24.61 -24.11
CA ALA A 107 -20.89 -26.08 -24.13
C ALA A 107 -20.43 -26.72 -25.47
N ALA A 108 -19.39 -26.20 -26.11
CA ALA A 108 -18.81 -26.84 -27.31
C ALA A 108 -17.38 -27.36 -27.09
N ASP A 109 -16.96 -27.61 -25.83
CA ASP A 109 -15.60 -28.07 -25.52
C ASP A 109 -15.48 -29.40 -24.76
N GLU A 110 -16.57 -30.12 -24.46
CA GLU A 110 -16.48 -31.41 -23.74
C GLU A 110 -16.82 -32.67 -24.57
N ALA A 111 -16.98 -32.57 -25.90
CA ALA A 111 -17.48 -33.69 -26.72
C ALA A 111 -16.58 -34.12 -27.90
N ARG A 112 -15.25 -33.89 -27.86
CA ARG A 112 -14.33 -34.44 -28.87
C ARG A 112 -12.98 -34.89 -28.29
N VAL A 113 -13.03 -35.98 -27.52
CA VAL A 113 -11.93 -36.96 -27.41
C VAL A 113 -12.35 -38.22 -28.17
#